data_AF-A0A1G2VZZ9-F1
#
_entry.id   AF-A0A1G2VZZ9-F1
#
_cell.length_a   1.000
_cell.length_b   1.000
_cell.length_c   1.000
_cell.angle_alpha   90.00
_cell.angle_beta   90.00
_cell.angle_gamma   90.00
#
_symmetry.space_group_name_H-M   'P 1'
#
loop_
_entity.id
_entity.type
_entity.pdbx_description
1 polymer ?
#
loop_
_entity_poly.entity_id
_entity_poly.type
_entity_poly.pdbx_seq_one_letter_code
_entity_poly.pdbx_strand_id
1 'polypeptide(L)' 'MRMVPDRAVLTVSRFEGVWRVELDGESFGHSPDKEVAKAAANRHARQMLDGGKPCQVRIQGELGYGAA' A
#
# COMPACT_ATOMS: atom_id res chain seq x y z
N MET A 1 7.04 -8.28 -24.07
CA MET A 1 7.87 -7.52 -23.10
C MET A 1 7.00 -6.44 -22.48
N ARG A 2 6.41 -6.69 -21.31
CA ARG A 2 5.54 -5.69 -20.65
C ARG A 2 6.47 -4.80 -19.83
N MET A 3 6.65 -3.54 -20.25
CA MET A 3 7.30 -2.53 -19.41
C MET A 3 6.45 -2.42 -18.14
N VAL A 4 6.88 -3.08 -17.07
CA VAL A 4 6.40 -2.77 -15.73
C VAL A 4 7.04 -1.41 -15.44
N PRO A 5 6.30 -0.31 -15.35
CA PRO A 5 6.91 0.95 -14.96
C PRO A 5 7.60 0.74 -13.61
N ASP A 6 8.84 1.23 -13.46
CA ASP A 6 9.60 1.23 -12.22
C ASP A 6 8.87 2.15 -11.21
N ARG A 7 7.76 1.65 -10.69
CA ARG A 7 6.91 2.37 -9.76
C ARG A 7 6.87 1.63 -8.44
N ALA A 8 7.07 2.36 -7.37
CA ALA A 8 6.94 1.82 -6.03
C ALA A 8 5.47 1.49 -5.76
N VAL A 9 5.15 0.22 -5.49
CA VAL A 9 3.78 -0.21 -5.18
C VAL A 9 3.65 -0.43 -3.68
N LEU A 10 2.84 0.41 -3.04
CA LEU A 10 2.49 0.30 -1.63
C LEU A 10 1.19 -0.47 -1.50
N THR A 11 1.23 -1.67 -0.95
CA THR A 11 0.07 -2.53 -0.73
C THR A 11 -0.36 -2.47 0.72
N VAL A 12 -1.52 -1.84 0.97
CA VAL A 12 -2.18 -1.87 2.28
C VAL A 12 -3.07 -3.10 2.33
N SER A 13 -2.79 -4.04 3.22
CA SER A 13 -3.52 -5.30 3.34
C SER A 13 -3.89 -5.59 4.79
N ARG A 14 -4.98 -6.31 5.03
CA ARG A 14 -5.33 -6.77 6.37
C ARG A 14 -4.66 -8.11 6.66
N PHE A 15 -3.87 -8.16 7.72
CA PHE A 15 -3.12 -9.34 8.17
C PHE A 15 -3.35 -9.54 9.68
N GLU A 16 -3.77 -10.73 10.08
CA GLU A 16 -3.99 -11.09 11.51
C GLU A 16 -4.85 -10.08 12.29
N GLY A 17 -5.84 -9.49 11.63
CA GLY A 17 -6.76 -8.52 12.25
C GLY A 17 -6.28 -7.08 12.23
N VAL A 18 -5.01 -6.81 11.94
CA VAL A 18 -4.43 -5.47 11.77
C VAL A 18 -4.23 -5.11 10.29
N TRP A 19 -4.22 -3.82 9.98
CA TRP A 19 -3.88 -3.30 8.66
C TRP A 19 -2.39 -3.08 8.56
N ARG A 20 -1.72 -3.69 7.60
CA ARG A 20 -0.31 -3.50 7.32
C ARG A 20 -0.08 -2.85 5.95
N VAL A 21 0.99 -2.08 5.84
CA VAL A 21 1.46 -1.46 4.60
C VAL A 21 2.74 -2.17 4.19
N GLU A 22 2.72 -2.73 3.00
CA GLU A 22 3.83 -3.45 2.38
C GLU A 22 4.32 -2.64 1.17
N LEU A 23 5.63 -2.49 1.00
CA LEU A 23 6.25 -1.86 -0.15
C LEU A 23 7.39 -2.77 -0.60
N ASP A 24 7.34 -3.22 -1.85
CA ASP A 24 8.39 -4.07 -2.45
C ASP A 24 8.71 -5.35 -1.62
N GLY A 25 7.72 -5.86 -0.88
CA GLY A 25 7.86 -7.02 0.01
C GLY A 25 8.30 -6.68 1.44
N GLU A 26 8.65 -5.42 1.73
CA GLU A 26 8.96 -4.95 3.09
C GLU A 26 7.73 -4.36 3.78
N SER A 27 7.54 -4.69 5.05
CA SER A 27 6.43 -4.20 5.87
C SER A 27 6.84 -2.90 6.58
N PHE A 28 6.25 -1.76 6.21
CA PHE A 28 6.64 -0.45 6.74
C PHE A 28 5.77 0.05 7.90
N GLY A 29 4.54 -0.46 8.03
CA GLY A 29 3.66 -0.03 9.10
C GLY A 29 2.50 -0.98 9.31
N HIS A 30 2.08 -1.13 10.55
CA HIS A 30 0.87 -1.87 10.92
C HIS A 30 0.05 -1.06 11.92
N SER A 31 -1.27 -1.08 11.79
CA SER A 31 -2.21 -0.42 12.69
C SER A 31 -3.51 -1.20 12.74
N PRO A 32 -4.20 -1.30 13.89
CA PRO A 32 -5.56 -1.82 13.93
C PRO A 32 -6.54 -0.93 13.14
N ASP A 33 -6.22 0.37 12.98
CA ASP A 33 -7.07 1.33 12.30
C ASP A 33 -6.68 1.47 10.82
N LYS A 34 -7.66 1.23 9.94
CA LYS A 34 -7.50 1.28 8.48
C LYS A 34 -7.01 2.64 8.02
N GLU A 35 -7.58 3.71 8.57
CA GLU A 35 -7.29 5.07 8.11
C GLU A 35 -5.87 5.47 8.48
N VAL A 36 -5.36 4.98 9.62
CA VAL A 36 -3.97 5.14 10.03
C VAL A 36 -3.02 4.40 9.07
N ALA A 37 -3.34 3.17 8.67
CA ALA A 37 -2.54 2.44 7.70
C ALA A 37 -2.55 3.11 6.31
N LYS A 38 -3.70 3.63 5.86
CA LYS A 38 -3.81 4.40 4.61
C LYS A 38 -3.04 5.71 4.68
N ALA A 39 -3.11 6.43 5.79
CA ALA A 39 -2.34 7.65 6.01
C ALA A 39 -0.82 7.38 5.95
N ALA A 40 -0.37 6.28 6.56
CA ALA A 40 1.03 5.84 6.49
C ALA A 40 1.46 5.53 5.04
N ALA A 41 0.65 4.77 4.30
CA ALA A 41 0.91 4.46 2.90
C ALA A 41 0.96 5.72 2.02
N ASN A 42 0.01 6.65 2.20
CA ASN A 42 -0.02 7.91 1.45
C ASN A 42 1.16 8.82 1.79
N ARG A 43 1.59 8.87 3.06
CA ARG A 43 2.80 9.62 3.45
C ARG A 43 4.04 9.08 2.74
N HIS A 44 4.22 7.77 2.70
CA HIS A 44 5.35 7.15 1.99
C HIS A 44 5.27 7.35 0.47
N ALA A 45 4.08 7.17 -0.11
CA ALA A 45 3.86 7.45 -1.53
C ALA A 45 4.25 8.89 -1.86
N ARG A 46 3.86 9.85 -1.02
CA ARG A 46 4.22 11.26 -1.21
C ARG A 46 5.73 11.47 -1.17
N GLN A 47 6.44 10.90 -0.21
CA GLN A 47 7.90 10.97 -0.14
C GLN A 47 8.58 10.42 -1.41
N MET A 48 8.04 9.36 -2.00
CA MET A 48 8.57 8.79 -3.25
C MET A 48 8.28 9.68 -4.46
N LEU A 49 7.07 10.28 -4.53
CA LEU A 49 6.74 11.25 -5.57
C LEU A 49 7.63 12.47 -5.50
N ASP A 50 7.87 13.00 -4.29
CA ASP A 50 8.80 14.10 -4.05
C ASP A 50 10.23 13.73 -4.48
N GLY A 51 10.61 12.46 -4.37
CA GLY A 51 11.87 11.91 -4.91
C GLY A 51 11.87 11.62 -6.42
N GLY A 52 10.79 11.95 -7.15
CA GLY A 52 10.66 11.70 -8.59
C GLY A 52 10.36 10.26 -8.97
N LYS A 53 10.06 9.39 -8.00
CA LYS A 53 9.71 7.98 -8.26
C LYS A 53 8.19 7.85 -8.39
N PRO A 54 7.67 7.38 -9.54
CA PRO A 54 6.25 7.11 -9.66
C PRO A 54 5.87 6.05 -8.61
N CYS A 55 4.72 6.22 -7.97
CA CYS A 55 4.26 5.26 -6.98
C CYS A 55 2.75 5.02 -7.09
N GLN A 56 2.32 3.88 -6.58
CA GLN A 56 0.94 3.43 -6.60
C GLN A 56 0.58 2.89 -5.22
N VAL A 57 -0.46 3.43 -4.60
CA VAL A 57 -1.04 2.86 -3.39
C VAL A 57 -2.18 1.92 -3.79
N ARG A 58 -2.08 0.67 -3.37
CA ARG A 58 -3.08 -0.37 -3.56
C ARG A 58 -3.62 -0.76 -2.19
N ILE A 59 -4.91 -0.61 -1.94
CA ILE A 59 -5.54 -1.19 -0.75
C ILE A 59 -6.24 -2.49 -1.12
N GLN A 60 -5.88 -3.58 -0.43
CA GLN A 60 -6.49 -4.89 -0.52
C GLN A 60 -7.33 -5.16 0.74
N GLY A 61 -8.52 -5.73 0.55
CA GLY A 61 -9.48 -5.96 1.64
C GLY A 61 -10.36 -4.75 1.98
N GLU A 62 -10.35 -3.70 1.16
CA GLU A 62 -11.12 -2.47 1.44
C GLU A 62 -12.62 -2.61 1.19
N LEU A 63 -13.01 -3.50 0.27
CA LEU A 63 -14.39 -3.90 -0.02
C LEU A 63 -14.31 -5.32 -0.59
N GLY A 64 -15.07 -6.24 0.00
CA GLY A 64 -15.42 -7.47 -0.67
C GLY A 64 -16.19 -7.11 -1.94
N TYR A 65 -15.55 -7.22 -3.09
CA TYR A 65 -16.26 -7.49 -4.33
C TYR A 65 -15.57 -8.68 -5.00
N GLY A 66 -16.04 -9.86 -4.61
CA GLY A 66 -15.53 -11.18 -4.96
C GLY A 66 -16.31 -12.22 -4.17
N ALA A 67 -17.33 -12.76 -4.83
CA ALA A 67 -18.38 -13.65 -4.35
C ALA A 67 -17.94 -14.89 -3.54
N ALA A 68 -18.72 -15.20 -2.50
CA ALA A 68 -19.45 -16.46 -2.32
C ALA A 68 -20.58 -16.24 -1.30
#